data_AF-A0A1F9CL72-F1
#
_entry.id   AF-A0A1F9CL72-F1
#
_cell.length_a   1.000
_cell.length_b   1.000
_cell.length_c   1.000
_cell.angle_alpha   90.00
_cell.angle_beta   90.00
_cell.angle_gamma   90.00
#
_symmetry.space_group_name_H-M   'P 1'
#
loop_
_entity.id
_entity.type
_entity.pdbx_description
1 polymer ?
#
loop_
_entity_poly.entity_id
_entity_poly.type
_entity_poly.pdbx_seq_one_letter_code
_entity_poly.pdbx_strand_id
1 'polypeptide(L)'
;MNRVVLHDAQNRRWLQFLHPRNLLQARCLADVMPLLEEVQRIVRRRGLYAAGWIGYEAAPAFDPALRTHASNSLPLACFGFYNSPTSLTSLPSASAVPSLTANWRPSVSRDEYEAAIARIRDHIAAGDTYQVNYTLRQWSRFQGDPWELFLRIGGGAPYGAFLDTDHFAICSASPELFFCLHNERIFSKPMKGTAPRGRSLAEDRNIALWLHNSEKNRAENVMIVDMVRNDLGRIARYGSVHVPRLFELEKYPTLWQMTSTVEARTVSSLPQILKALFPCASITGAPKPKTMEIIASIETTPRNIYTGTIGFYGPDRRAQFSVAIRTVLIDKNASRAEYGVGGGIVWDSTAEGEYEECLTKAKIILAPLPHGPFSLLETFLWTPEAGFFLVERHLDRLRESADYFSYPFDEQLVRRALADAAANLPAGPHRVRLLLAPEGTVDCQSASLAPPTGRPLLVRLAKAPVNARNPFLFHKTTRREVYETAKASFPDADDVLLYNGAAEVTESCIANLVILRQGRLITPPVDCGLLNGTYRAELLANGELSEETVSLAELKKAEKIFLINSVRKWQEVSLAAEDRS
;
A
#
# COMPACT_ATOMS: atom_id res chain seq x y z
N MET A 1 -13.29 -23.64 -11.16
CA MET A 1 -12.62 -22.34 -10.91
C MET A 1 -13.47 -21.29 -11.59
N ASN A 2 -14.37 -20.68 -10.83
CA ASN A 2 -15.55 -19.99 -11.34
C ASN A 2 -15.23 -18.57 -11.77
N ARG A 3 -14.26 -17.94 -11.10
CA ARG A 3 -13.79 -16.59 -11.37
C ARG A 3 -12.30 -16.50 -11.05
N VAL A 4 -11.52 -15.90 -11.96
CA VAL A 4 -10.15 -15.47 -11.69
C VAL A 4 -10.02 -14.01 -12.07
N VAL A 5 -9.46 -13.19 -11.20
CA VAL A 5 -9.17 -11.78 -11.45
C VAL A 5 -7.72 -11.53 -11.09
N LEU A 6 -6.91 -11.07 -12.05
CA LEU A 6 -5.47 -10.85 -11.89
C LEU A 6 -5.10 -9.43 -12.33
N HIS A 7 -4.25 -8.73 -11.58
CA HIS A 7 -3.75 -7.44 -12.03
C HIS A 7 -2.58 -7.62 -13.02
N ASP A 8 -2.73 -7.12 -14.24
CA ASP A 8 -1.70 -7.07 -15.29
C ASP A 8 -0.88 -5.79 -15.10
N ALA A 9 0.14 -5.88 -14.24
CA ALA A 9 0.93 -4.74 -13.80
C ALA A 9 1.60 -4.00 -14.97
N GLN A 10 1.98 -4.72 -16.03
CA GLN A 10 2.59 -4.13 -17.23
C GLN A 10 1.63 -3.19 -17.95
N ASN A 11 0.35 -3.52 -18.00
CA ASN A 11 -0.66 -2.75 -18.73
C ASN A 11 -1.60 -1.97 -17.80
N ARG A 12 -1.33 -1.98 -16.48
CA ARG A 12 -2.09 -1.26 -15.44
C ARG A 12 -3.60 -1.50 -15.56
N ARG A 13 -3.99 -2.76 -15.71
CA ARG A 13 -5.38 -3.18 -15.87
C ARG A 13 -5.65 -4.48 -15.13
N TRP A 14 -6.91 -4.74 -14.86
CA TRP A 14 -7.36 -6.01 -14.31
C TRP A 14 -7.79 -6.95 -15.44
N LEU A 15 -7.37 -8.21 -15.36
CA LEU A 15 -7.78 -9.29 -16.25
C LEU A 15 -8.79 -10.17 -15.52
N GLN A 16 -9.98 -10.31 -16.08
CA GLN A 16 -11.02 -11.17 -15.56
C GLN A 16 -11.21 -12.39 -16.46
N PHE A 17 -11.12 -13.57 -15.87
CA PHE A 17 -11.36 -14.86 -16.51
C PHE A 17 -12.60 -15.51 -15.88
N LEU A 18 -13.61 -15.76 -16.71
CA LEU A 18 -14.88 -16.38 -16.33
C LEU A 18 -15.13 -17.61 -17.20
N HIS A 19 -15.94 -18.53 -16.70
CA HIS A 19 -16.41 -19.72 -17.44
C HIS A 19 -15.25 -20.57 -18.01
N PRO A 20 -14.46 -21.26 -17.17
CA PRO A 20 -13.37 -22.08 -17.65
C PRO A 20 -13.88 -23.18 -18.58
N ARG A 21 -13.18 -23.40 -19.70
CA ARG A 21 -13.44 -24.50 -20.63
C ARG A 21 -13.05 -25.86 -20.04
N ASN A 22 -12.01 -25.84 -19.22
CA ASN A 22 -11.50 -27.01 -18.52
C ASN A 22 -10.72 -26.54 -17.28
N LEU A 23 -10.48 -27.47 -16.35
CA LEU A 23 -9.70 -27.27 -15.14
C LEU A 23 -8.74 -28.46 -14.99
N LEU A 24 -7.45 -28.18 -14.84
CA LEU A 24 -6.46 -29.20 -14.49
C LEU A 24 -5.96 -28.96 -13.08
N GLN A 25 -5.77 -30.05 -12.32
CA GLN A 25 -5.29 -30.02 -10.95
C GLN A 25 -4.27 -31.14 -10.72
N ALA A 26 -3.21 -30.83 -9.98
CA ALA A 26 -2.25 -31.79 -9.48
C ALA A 26 -2.40 -31.90 -7.95
N ARG A 27 -2.65 -33.10 -7.45
CA ARG A 27 -2.76 -33.39 -6.00
C ARG A 27 -1.57 -34.15 -5.44
N CYS A 28 -0.75 -34.75 -6.30
CA CYS A 28 0.50 -35.37 -5.91
C CYS A 28 1.66 -34.78 -6.73
N LEU A 29 2.90 -34.95 -6.23
CA LEU A 29 4.10 -34.38 -6.83
C LEU A 29 4.32 -34.87 -8.28
N ALA A 30 3.99 -36.14 -8.56
CA ALA A 30 4.17 -36.74 -9.87
C ALA A 30 3.31 -36.08 -10.96
N ASP A 31 2.18 -35.47 -10.59
CA ASP A 31 1.25 -34.86 -11.55
C ASP A 31 1.61 -33.40 -11.89
N VAL A 32 2.48 -32.75 -11.12
CA VAL A 32 2.76 -31.31 -11.26
C VAL A 32 3.42 -31.01 -12.61
N MET A 33 4.50 -31.72 -12.96
CA MET A 33 5.20 -31.50 -14.22
C MET A 33 4.35 -31.86 -15.45
N PRO A 34 3.69 -33.04 -15.50
CA PRO A 34 2.74 -33.37 -16.57
C PRO A 34 1.62 -32.34 -16.75
N LEU A 35 1.08 -31.80 -15.65
CA LEU A 35 0.06 -30.76 -15.70
C LEU A 35 0.59 -29.50 -16.39
N LEU A 36 1.79 -29.04 -16.06
CA LEU A 36 2.38 -27.83 -16.66
C LEU A 36 2.71 -28.01 -18.15
N GLU A 37 3.15 -29.20 -18.53
CA GLU A 37 3.34 -29.56 -19.94
C GLU A 37 2.04 -29.49 -20.72
N GLU A 38 0.97 -30.02 -20.13
CA GLU A 38 -0.37 -29.99 -20.69
C GLU A 38 -0.94 -28.56 -20.78
N VAL A 39 -0.72 -27.74 -19.75
CA VAL A 39 -1.04 -26.30 -19.76
C VAL A 39 -0.41 -25.61 -20.98
N GLN A 40 0.90 -25.78 -21.16
CA GLN A 40 1.60 -25.18 -22.29
C GLN A 40 1.06 -25.72 -23.63
N ARG A 41 0.82 -27.02 -23.72
CA ARG A 41 0.33 -27.67 -24.94
C ARG A 41 -1.04 -27.13 -25.35
N ILE A 42 -1.99 -27.02 -24.41
CA ILE A 42 -3.33 -26.50 -24.66
C ILE A 42 -3.28 -25.04 -25.09
N VAL A 43 -2.55 -24.19 -24.35
CA VAL A 43 -2.39 -22.76 -24.68
C VAL A 43 -1.83 -22.60 -26.09
N ARG A 44 -0.75 -23.32 -26.43
CA ARG A 44 -0.11 -23.24 -27.75
C ARG A 44 -1.01 -23.75 -28.89
N ARG A 45 -1.71 -24.87 -28.69
CA ARG A 45 -2.51 -25.49 -29.77
C ARG A 45 -3.87 -24.84 -29.97
N ARG A 46 -4.49 -24.33 -28.91
CA ARG A 46 -5.86 -23.81 -28.93
C ARG A 46 -5.93 -22.29 -28.81
N GLY A 47 -4.81 -21.60 -28.60
CA GLY A 47 -4.78 -20.15 -28.41
C GLY A 47 -5.51 -19.68 -27.14
N LEU A 48 -5.66 -20.57 -26.15
CA LEU A 48 -6.34 -20.28 -24.89
C LEU A 48 -5.38 -19.60 -23.90
N TYR A 49 -5.93 -19.02 -22.85
CA TYR A 49 -5.21 -18.61 -21.65
C TYR A 49 -5.40 -19.64 -20.54
N ALA A 50 -4.34 -19.90 -19.78
CA ALA A 50 -4.39 -20.64 -18.53
C ALA A 50 -4.16 -19.66 -17.37
N ALA A 51 -5.01 -19.71 -16.34
CA ALA A 51 -4.85 -18.90 -15.12
C ALA A 51 -5.03 -19.79 -13.89
N GLY A 52 -4.20 -19.58 -12.85
CA GLY A 52 -4.12 -20.53 -11.77
C GLY A 52 -3.04 -20.24 -10.73
N TRP A 53 -2.69 -21.29 -9.98
CA TRP A 53 -1.69 -21.24 -8.93
C TRP A 53 -0.81 -22.49 -8.89
N ILE A 54 0.32 -22.37 -8.20
CA ILE A 54 1.22 -23.45 -7.78
C ILE A 54 1.56 -23.22 -6.31
N GLY A 55 1.25 -24.17 -5.44
CA GLY A 55 1.54 -24.11 -4.01
C GLY A 55 3.02 -24.37 -3.70
N TYR A 56 3.49 -23.91 -2.54
CA TYR A 56 4.88 -24.09 -2.08
C TYR A 56 5.28 -25.56 -2.02
N GLU A 57 4.39 -26.45 -1.55
CA GLU A 57 4.62 -27.89 -1.46
C GLU A 57 4.78 -28.58 -2.82
N ALA A 58 4.57 -27.88 -3.94
CA ALA A 58 4.92 -28.40 -5.26
C ALA A 58 6.44 -28.38 -5.54
N ALA A 59 7.24 -27.72 -4.70
CA ALA A 59 8.68 -27.54 -4.90
C ALA A 59 9.44 -28.85 -5.22
N PRO A 60 9.21 -29.98 -4.51
CA PRO A 60 9.94 -31.21 -4.78
C PRO A 60 9.66 -31.83 -6.16
N ALA A 61 8.56 -31.44 -6.84
CA ALA A 61 8.28 -31.88 -8.20
C ALA A 61 9.22 -31.22 -9.25
N PHE A 62 9.82 -30.07 -8.90
CA PHE A 62 10.76 -29.35 -9.75
C PHE A 62 12.20 -29.78 -9.49
N ASP A 63 12.55 -29.99 -8.23
CA ASP A 63 13.86 -30.46 -7.81
C ASP A 63 13.72 -31.42 -6.59
N PRO A 64 14.04 -32.72 -6.76
CA PRO A 64 13.94 -33.71 -5.69
C PRO A 64 14.83 -33.45 -4.47
N ALA A 65 15.81 -32.54 -4.55
CA ALA A 65 16.61 -32.13 -3.40
C ALA A 65 15.83 -31.20 -2.46
N LEU A 66 14.76 -30.57 -2.93
CA LEU A 66 13.93 -29.69 -2.12
C LEU A 66 13.04 -30.50 -1.16
N ARG A 67 12.83 -29.95 0.03
CA ARG A 67 12.04 -30.57 1.11
C ARG A 67 10.93 -29.62 1.54
N THR A 68 9.74 -30.17 1.76
CA THR A 68 8.57 -29.45 2.26
C THR A 68 7.77 -30.37 3.17
N HIS A 69 6.84 -29.83 3.97
CA HIS A 69 5.83 -30.64 4.62
C HIS A 69 4.90 -31.28 3.59
N ALA A 70 4.26 -32.39 3.96
CA ALA A 70 3.14 -32.92 3.20
C ALA A 70 1.91 -32.03 3.41
N SER A 71 1.17 -31.77 2.34
CA SER A 71 -0.12 -31.07 2.41
C SER A 71 -1.15 -31.76 1.54
N ASN A 72 -2.34 -31.98 2.11
CA ASN A 72 -3.52 -32.47 1.39
C ASN A 72 -4.65 -31.43 1.36
N SER A 73 -4.44 -30.24 1.95
CA SER A 73 -5.48 -29.23 2.11
C SER A 73 -5.74 -28.41 0.84
N LEU A 74 -4.75 -28.26 -0.04
CA LEU A 74 -4.88 -27.52 -1.30
C LEU A 74 -4.19 -28.32 -2.42
N PRO A 75 -4.75 -28.41 -3.65
CA PRO A 75 -4.01 -28.94 -4.80
C PRO A 75 -2.66 -28.22 -4.99
N LEU A 76 -1.61 -28.99 -5.25
CA LEU A 76 -0.24 -28.51 -5.47
C LEU A 76 -0.16 -27.55 -6.67
N ALA A 77 -0.98 -27.78 -7.69
CA ALA A 77 -1.17 -26.84 -8.79
C ALA A 77 -2.60 -26.94 -9.34
N CYS A 78 -3.13 -25.83 -9.83
CA CYS A 78 -4.46 -25.77 -10.43
C CYS A 78 -4.54 -24.67 -11.47
N PHE A 79 -4.96 -25.00 -12.69
CA PHE A 79 -5.09 -24.03 -13.80
C PHE A 79 -6.41 -24.22 -14.54
N GLY A 80 -7.19 -23.15 -14.64
CA GLY A 80 -8.36 -23.05 -15.51
C GLY A 80 -7.98 -22.56 -16.90
N PHE A 81 -8.69 -23.01 -17.94
CA PHE A 81 -8.47 -22.59 -19.33
C PHE A 81 -9.59 -21.71 -19.85
N TYR A 82 -9.24 -20.63 -20.54
CA TYR A 82 -10.15 -19.55 -20.92
C TYR A 82 -9.87 -19.09 -22.35
N ASN A 83 -10.88 -18.57 -23.05
CA ASN A 83 -10.71 -18.07 -24.41
C ASN A 83 -9.82 -16.82 -24.43
N SER A 84 -10.29 -15.71 -23.85
CA SER A 84 -9.55 -14.47 -23.64
C SER A 84 -10.06 -13.81 -22.36
N PRO A 85 -9.19 -13.13 -21.58
CA PRO A 85 -9.65 -12.35 -20.43
C PRO A 85 -10.40 -11.09 -20.87
N THR A 86 -11.42 -10.71 -20.09
CA THR A 86 -12.02 -9.38 -20.17
C THR A 86 -11.12 -8.40 -19.43
N SER A 87 -10.84 -7.23 -20.03
CA SER A 87 -10.07 -6.17 -19.38
C SER A 87 -11.00 -5.26 -18.58
N LEU A 88 -10.65 -5.01 -17.32
CA LEU A 88 -11.34 -4.06 -16.44
C LEU A 88 -10.35 -2.93 -16.10
N THR A 89 -10.78 -1.67 -16.25
CA THR A 89 -9.95 -0.50 -15.91
C THR A 89 -9.82 -0.34 -14.40
N SER A 90 -10.88 -0.67 -13.66
CA SER A 90 -10.91 -0.65 -12.19
C SER A 90 -11.75 -1.80 -11.65
N LEU A 91 -11.52 -2.12 -10.38
CA LEU A 91 -12.39 -3.03 -9.64
C LEU A 91 -13.56 -2.25 -9.05
N PRO A 92 -14.72 -2.91 -8.84
CA PRO A 92 -15.81 -2.31 -8.10
C PRO A 92 -15.39 -2.01 -6.65
N SER A 93 -16.02 -1.01 -6.04
CA SER A 93 -15.88 -0.76 -4.61
C SER A 93 -16.49 -1.91 -3.80
N ALA A 94 -15.85 -2.28 -2.70
CA ALA A 94 -16.41 -3.25 -1.76
C ALA A 94 -17.72 -2.73 -1.17
N SER A 95 -18.78 -3.53 -1.24
CA SER A 95 -20.15 -3.17 -0.83
C SER A 95 -20.47 -3.64 0.59
N ALA A 96 -19.81 -4.72 1.06
CA ALA A 96 -20.05 -5.33 2.35
C ALA A 96 -18.74 -5.47 3.14
N VAL A 97 -18.84 -5.51 4.46
CA VAL A 97 -17.70 -5.84 5.34
C VAL A 97 -17.77 -7.35 5.60
N PRO A 98 -16.90 -8.18 4.99
CA PRO A 98 -16.83 -9.59 5.37
C PRO A 98 -16.40 -9.67 6.84
N SER A 99 -17.03 -10.57 7.59
CA SER A 99 -16.68 -10.79 8.99
C SER A 99 -15.51 -11.76 9.06
N LEU A 100 -14.30 -11.19 9.11
CA LEU A 100 -13.16 -11.89 9.68
C LEU A 100 -13.24 -11.72 11.19
N THR A 101 -13.34 -12.81 11.94
CA THR A 101 -13.18 -12.68 13.39
C THR A 101 -11.79 -12.10 13.67
N ALA A 102 -11.73 -11.00 14.44
CA ALA A 102 -10.49 -10.28 14.75
C ALA A 102 -9.44 -11.16 15.47
N ASN A 103 -9.84 -12.33 15.97
CA ASN A 103 -9.02 -13.27 16.72
C ASN A 103 -8.32 -14.27 15.79
N TRP A 104 -7.31 -13.80 15.06
CA TRP A 104 -6.39 -14.67 14.33
C TRP A 104 -5.50 -15.43 15.31
N ARG A 105 -5.45 -16.75 15.16
CA ARG A 105 -4.65 -17.64 16.02
C ARG A 105 -3.39 -18.05 15.28
N PRO A 106 -2.19 -17.71 15.79
CA PRO A 106 -0.94 -18.14 15.19
C PRO A 106 -0.73 -19.65 15.36
N SER A 107 0.05 -20.25 14.44
CA SER A 107 0.39 -21.67 14.43
C SER A 107 1.45 -22.07 15.45
N VAL A 108 2.09 -21.08 16.06
CA VAL A 108 3.11 -21.22 17.09
C VAL A 108 2.87 -20.15 18.16
N SER A 109 3.20 -20.49 19.40
CA SER A 109 3.31 -19.55 20.51
C SER A 109 4.54 -18.63 20.34
N ARG A 110 4.62 -17.59 21.18
CA ARG A 110 5.79 -16.68 21.18
C ARG A 110 7.08 -17.44 21.53
N ASP A 111 7.04 -18.29 22.55
CA ASP A 111 8.22 -19.06 23.00
C ASP A 111 8.70 -20.03 21.90
N GLU A 112 7.78 -20.68 21.19
CA GLU A 112 8.12 -21.54 20.04
C GLU A 112 8.72 -20.74 18.88
N TYR A 113 8.24 -19.51 18.64
CA TYR A 113 8.80 -18.61 17.65
C TYR A 113 10.24 -18.20 18.02
N GLU A 114 10.47 -17.79 19.26
CA GLU A 114 11.79 -17.39 19.75
C GLU A 114 12.78 -18.57 19.70
N ALA A 115 12.35 -19.77 20.06
CA ALA A 115 13.15 -20.99 19.94
C ALA A 115 13.47 -21.33 18.47
N ALA A 116 12.53 -21.13 17.55
CA ALA A 116 12.77 -21.31 16.12
C ALA A 116 13.81 -20.32 15.58
N ILE A 117 13.74 -19.04 15.98
CA ILE A 117 14.75 -18.03 15.60
C ILE A 117 16.13 -18.41 16.13
N ALA A 118 16.23 -18.90 17.38
CA ALA A 118 17.50 -19.37 17.93
C ALA A 118 18.11 -20.51 17.11
N ARG A 119 17.32 -21.54 16.77
CA ARG A 119 17.78 -22.65 15.91
C ARG A 119 18.23 -22.18 14.52
N ILE A 120 17.53 -21.21 13.93
CA ILE A 120 17.92 -20.63 12.64
C ILE A 120 19.29 -19.93 12.77
N ARG A 121 19.52 -19.19 13.84
CA ARG A 121 20.81 -18.54 14.10
C ARG A 121 21.93 -19.54 14.28
N ASP A 122 21.67 -20.69 14.92
CA ASP A 122 22.64 -21.77 15.05
C ASP A 122 23.04 -22.34 13.67
N HIS A 123 22.07 -22.56 12.78
CA HIS A 123 22.35 -22.97 11.39
C HIS A 123 23.13 -21.92 10.59
N ILE A 124 22.83 -20.63 10.78
CA ILE A 124 23.59 -19.55 10.14
C ILE A 124 25.03 -19.50 10.69
N ALA A 125 25.20 -19.62 12.00
CA ALA A 125 26.52 -19.66 12.65
C ALA A 125 27.37 -20.85 12.19
N ALA A 126 26.73 -22.01 11.98
CA ALA A 126 27.38 -23.21 11.46
C ALA A 126 27.74 -23.11 9.96
N GLY A 127 27.25 -22.09 9.25
CA GLY A 127 27.45 -21.91 7.82
C GLY A 127 26.56 -22.79 6.94
N ASP A 128 25.49 -23.38 7.50
CA ASP A 128 24.55 -24.21 6.73
C ASP A 128 23.74 -23.36 5.73
N THR A 129 23.50 -22.08 6.07
CA THR A 129 22.67 -21.16 5.30
C THR A 129 23.03 -19.70 5.60
N TYR A 130 22.82 -18.81 4.63
CA TYR A 130 23.01 -17.36 4.82
C TYR A 130 21.74 -16.65 5.33
N GLN A 131 20.58 -17.18 4.96
CA GLN A 131 19.28 -16.60 5.28
C GLN A 131 18.21 -17.70 5.27
N VAL A 132 17.28 -17.64 6.20
CA VAL A 132 16.10 -18.51 6.23
C VAL A 132 14.84 -17.65 6.24
N ASN A 133 13.99 -17.76 5.22
CA ASN A 133 12.65 -17.16 5.27
C ASN A 133 11.77 -18.00 6.19
N TYR A 134 11.72 -17.65 7.47
CA TYR A 134 10.91 -18.34 8.46
C TYR A 134 9.51 -17.77 8.53
N THR A 135 8.51 -18.65 8.60
CA THR A 135 7.12 -18.27 8.46
C THR A 135 6.22 -19.05 9.41
N LEU A 136 5.10 -18.42 9.77
CA LEU A 136 4.04 -19.02 10.59
C LEU A 136 2.68 -18.80 9.92
N ARG A 137 1.70 -19.65 10.24
CA ARG A 137 0.32 -19.48 9.79
C ARG A 137 -0.50 -18.80 10.87
N GLN A 138 -1.50 -18.08 10.42
CA GLN A 138 -2.55 -17.55 11.28
C GLN A 138 -3.88 -18.05 10.74
N TRP A 139 -4.76 -18.49 11.63
CA TRP A 139 -6.09 -18.96 11.25
C TRP A 139 -7.19 -18.16 11.91
N SER A 140 -8.28 -17.96 11.17
CA SER A 140 -9.50 -17.35 11.67
C SER A 140 -10.72 -18.03 11.06
N ARG A 141 -11.88 -17.89 11.71
CA ARG A 141 -13.14 -18.27 11.07
C ARG A 141 -13.49 -17.23 10.02
N PHE A 142 -14.02 -17.68 8.89
CA PHE A 142 -14.41 -16.81 7.79
C PHE A 142 -15.92 -16.88 7.56
N GLN A 143 -16.57 -15.72 7.55
CA GLN A 143 -17.97 -15.57 7.15
C GLN A 143 -18.11 -14.39 6.18
N GLY A 144 -18.81 -14.62 5.07
CA GLY A 144 -19.07 -13.62 4.05
C GLY A 144 -18.57 -14.04 2.66
N ASP A 145 -18.52 -13.08 1.74
CA ASP A 145 -18.07 -13.30 0.37
C ASP A 145 -16.54 -13.09 0.25
N PRO A 146 -15.77 -14.11 -0.18
CA PRO A 146 -14.35 -13.96 -0.49
C PRO A 146 -14.03 -12.83 -1.48
N TRP A 147 -14.95 -12.53 -2.40
CA TRP A 147 -14.79 -11.44 -3.36
C TRP A 147 -14.72 -10.07 -2.67
N GLU A 148 -15.62 -9.83 -1.71
CA GLU A 148 -15.63 -8.60 -0.91
C GLU A 148 -14.35 -8.46 -0.06
N LEU A 149 -13.81 -9.58 0.44
CA LEU A 149 -12.51 -9.57 1.11
C LEU A 149 -11.41 -9.16 0.14
N PHE A 150 -11.37 -9.73 -1.05
CA PHE A 150 -10.37 -9.40 -2.06
C PHE A 150 -10.44 -7.94 -2.51
N LEU A 151 -11.63 -7.39 -2.76
CA LEU A 151 -11.78 -5.98 -3.12
C LEU A 151 -11.18 -5.05 -2.06
N ARG A 152 -11.27 -5.45 -0.78
CA ARG A 152 -10.64 -4.74 0.32
C ARG A 152 -9.13 -4.92 0.34
N ILE A 153 -8.61 -6.14 0.31
CA ILE A 153 -7.16 -6.32 0.59
C ILE A 153 -6.29 -6.19 -0.67
N GLY A 154 -6.81 -6.61 -1.83
CA GLY A 154 -6.04 -6.79 -3.06
C GLY A 154 -6.20 -5.67 -4.10
N GLY A 155 -7.22 -4.81 -3.98
CA GLY A 155 -7.57 -3.83 -5.02
C GLY A 155 -6.50 -2.78 -5.33
N GLY A 156 -5.59 -2.50 -4.39
CA GLY A 156 -4.45 -1.60 -4.58
C GLY A 156 -3.10 -2.31 -4.79
N ALA A 157 -3.09 -3.65 -4.84
CA ALA A 157 -1.84 -4.40 -4.91
C ALA A 157 -1.31 -4.52 -6.35
N PRO A 158 0.00 -4.32 -6.60
CA PRO A 158 0.61 -4.39 -7.93
C PRO A 158 0.38 -5.70 -8.66
N TYR A 159 0.34 -6.81 -7.91
CA TYR A 159 0.07 -8.14 -8.45
C TYR A 159 -1.09 -8.80 -7.70
N GLY A 160 -2.12 -7.99 -7.39
CA GLY A 160 -3.35 -8.47 -6.76
C GLY A 160 -3.99 -9.59 -7.58
N ALA A 161 -4.48 -10.62 -6.88
CA ALA A 161 -5.10 -11.78 -7.52
C ALA A 161 -6.25 -12.34 -6.69
N PHE A 162 -7.34 -12.68 -7.35
CA PHE A 162 -8.48 -13.40 -6.79
C PHE A 162 -8.73 -14.67 -7.61
N LEU A 163 -8.82 -15.81 -6.94
CA LEU A 163 -9.14 -17.09 -7.57
C LEU A 163 -10.24 -17.75 -6.78
N ASP A 164 -11.36 -18.02 -7.42
CA ASP A 164 -12.54 -18.60 -6.81
C ASP A 164 -12.81 -19.99 -7.37
N THR A 165 -12.92 -20.97 -6.49
CA THR A 165 -13.28 -22.35 -6.81
C THR A 165 -14.43 -22.80 -5.91
N ASP A 166 -14.97 -23.98 -6.17
CA ASP A 166 -16.09 -24.49 -5.36
C ASP A 166 -15.68 -24.75 -3.91
N HIS A 167 -14.42 -25.09 -3.65
CA HIS A 167 -13.92 -25.45 -2.33
C HIS A 167 -13.03 -24.39 -1.69
N PHE A 168 -12.33 -23.60 -2.50
CA PHE A 168 -11.34 -22.63 -2.03
C PHE A 168 -11.52 -21.27 -2.70
N ALA A 169 -11.18 -20.21 -1.98
CA ALA A 169 -10.91 -18.90 -2.56
C ALA A 169 -9.52 -18.41 -2.14
N ILE A 170 -8.79 -17.77 -3.05
CA ILE A 170 -7.47 -17.19 -2.81
C ILE A 170 -7.60 -15.68 -3.03
N CYS A 171 -7.37 -14.90 -1.98
CA CYS A 171 -7.41 -13.44 -2.01
C CYS A 171 -5.98 -12.91 -1.78
N SER A 172 -5.30 -12.51 -2.84
CA SER A 172 -3.89 -12.10 -2.80
C SER A 172 -3.73 -10.60 -3.01
N ALA A 173 -2.97 -9.96 -2.12
CA ALA A 173 -2.52 -8.58 -2.20
C ALA A 173 -1.01 -8.50 -2.45
N SER A 174 -0.49 -9.38 -3.31
CA SER A 174 0.95 -9.53 -3.52
C SER A 174 1.60 -8.26 -4.10
N PRO A 175 2.70 -7.77 -3.49
CA PRO A 175 3.52 -6.71 -4.03
C PRO A 175 4.66 -7.23 -4.92
N GLU A 176 4.90 -8.53 -4.98
CA GLU A 176 6.14 -9.08 -5.57
C GLU A 176 5.90 -9.88 -6.85
N LEU A 177 6.63 -9.51 -7.91
CA LEU A 177 6.67 -10.26 -9.15
C LEU A 177 7.60 -11.47 -9.01
N PHE A 178 7.10 -12.67 -9.26
CA PHE A 178 7.97 -13.84 -9.39
C PHE A 178 8.69 -13.79 -10.74
N PHE A 179 7.95 -13.77 -11.84
CA PHE A 179 8.49 -13.44 -13.16
C PHE A 179 7.39 -12.99 -14.12
N CYS A 180 7.80 -12.27 -15.15
CA CYS A 180 7.00 -12.00 -16.33
C CYS A 180 7.73 -12.50 -17.57
N LEU A 181 6.98 -13.05 -18.52
CA LEU A 181 7.47 -13.53 -19.81
C LEU A 181 6.66 -12.85 -20.92
N HIS A 182 7.37 -12.32 -21.91
CA HIS A 182 6.77 -11.81 -23.14
C HIS A 182 7.64 -12.23 -24.32
N ASN A 183 7.12 -13.10 -25.18
CA ASN A 183 7.90 -13.78 -26.21
C ASN A 183 9.13 -14.48 -25.59
N GLU A 184 10.33 -13.98 -25.88
CA GLU A 184 11.59 -14.50 -25.34
C GLU A 184 12.11 -13.69 -24.16
N ARG A 185 11.58 -12.49 -23.89
CA ARG A 185 12.03 -11.65 -22.77
C ARG A 185 11.41 -12.15 -21.48
N ILE A 186 12.26 -12.56 -20.54
CA ILE A 186 11.87 -12.91 -19.18
C ILE A 186 12.51 -11.93 -18.20
N PHE A 187 11.76 -11.51 -17.19
CA PHE A 187 12.32 -10.71 -16.12
C PHE A 187 11.66 -10.99 -14.79
N SER A 188 12.38 -10.68 -13.72
CA SER A 188 11.90 -10.69 -12.34
C SER A 188 12.24 -9.35 -11.69
N LYS A 189 11.47 -8.99 -10.66
CA LYS A 189 11.65 -7.75 -9.90
C LYS A 189 11.81 -8.06 -8.40
N PRO A 190 12.97 -8.58 -7.97
CA PRO A 190 13.25 -8.73 -6.55
C PRO A 190 13.08 -7.40 -5.81
N MET A 191 12.46 -7.47 -4.64
CA MET A 191 12.16 -6.32 -3.80
C MET A 191 12.76 -6.53 -2.40
N LYS A 192 13.67 -5.63 -2.00
CA LYS A 192 14.24 -5.57 -0.64
C LYS A 192 14.58 -4.15 -0.27
N GLY A 193 14.24 -3.78 0.96
CA GLY A 193 14.22 -2.42 1.46
C GLY A 193 12.85 -1.77 1.35
N THR A 194 12.28 -1.41 2.49
CA THR A 194 10.97 -0.76 2.59
C THR A 194 11.09 0.39 3.58
N ALA A 195 10.45 1.52 3.28
CA ALA A 195 10.33 2.64 4.21
C ALA A 195 8.88 3.15 4.24
N PRO A 196 8.40 3.68 5.38
CA PRO A 196 7.08 4.31 5.42
C PRO A 196 7.04 5.53 4.49
N ARG A 197 5.83 5.97 4.11
CA ARG A 197 5.68 7.30 3.46
C ARG A 197 5.93 8.41 4.49
N GLY A 198 6.41 9.56 4.00
CA GLY A 198 6.50 10.78 4.80
C GLY A 198 5.13 11.39 5.08
N ARG A 199 5.04 12.38 5.97
CA ARG A 199 3.77 13.09 6.23
C ARG A 199 3.49 14.16 5.18
N SER A 200 4.55 14.71 4.59
CA SER A 200 4.52 15.71 3.50
C SER A 200 5.37 15.24 2.32
N LEU A 201 5.24 15.88 1.15
CA LEU A 201 6.05 15.56 -0.02
C LEU A 201 7.56 15.68 0.23
N ALA A 202 7.98 16.72 0.97
CA ALA A 202 9.39 16.94 1.28
C ALA A 202 9.96 15.84 2.19
N GLU A 203 9.25 15.50 3.27
CA GLU A 203 9.63 14.40 4.16
C GLU A 203 9.65 13.06 3.41
N ASP A 204 8.65 12.83 2.56
CA ASP A 204 8.52 11.62 1.75
C ASP A 204 9.71 11.42 0.80
N ARG A 205 10.17 12.51 0.15
CA ARG A 205 11.36 12.49 -0.70
C ARG A 205 12.65 12.25 0.09
N ASN A 206 12.77 12.81 1.29
CA ASN A 206 13.92 12.57 2.16
C ASN A 206 13.99 11.09 2.61
N ILE A 207 12.85 10.51 2.98
CA ILE A 207 12.76 9.08 3.32
C ILE A 207 13.13 8.21 2.13
N ALA A 208 12.62 8.55 0.94
CA ALA A 208 13.00 7.86 -0.30
C ALA A 208 14.51 7.93 -0.53
N LEU A 209 15.12 9.12 -0.43
CA LEU A 209 16.55 9.30 -0.63
C LEU A 209 17.39 8.52 0.40
N TRP A 210 16.96 8.49 1.66
CA TRP A 210 17.59 7.66 2.69
C TRP A 210 17.52 6.18 2.33
N LEU A 211 16.34 5.69 1.91
CA LEU A 211 16.15 4.29 1.53
C LEU A 211 17.05 3.92 0.35
N HIS A 212 17.12 4.78 -0.68
CA HIS A 212 17.98 4.56 -1.85
C HIS A 212 19.46 4.43 -1.48
N ASN A 213 19.93 5.25 -0.53
CA ASN A 213 21.34 5.31 -0.14
C ASN A 213 21.72 4.35 1.01
N SER A 214 20.75 3.64 1.60
CA SER A 214 21.00 2.76 2.74
C SER A 214 21.87 1.56 2.36
N GLU A 215 23.09 1.51 2.88
CA GLU A 215 24.05 0.42 2.61
C GLU A 215 23.49 -0.95 2.98
N LYS A 216 22.83 -1.06 4.14
CA LYS A 216 22.17 -2.30 4.58
C LYS A 216 21.13 -2.78 3.55
N ASN A 217 20.19 -1.90 3.17
CA ASN A 217 19.13 -2.29 2.23
C ASN A 217 19.68 -2.62 0.84
N ARG A 218 20.70 -1.88 0.37
CA ARG A 218 21.37 -2.18 -0.91
C ARG A 218 22.09 -3.52 -0.87
N ALA A 219 22.79 -3.85 0.20
CA ALA A 219 23.48 -5.13 0.35
C ALA A 219 22.50 -6.31 0.29
N GLU A 220 21.40 -6.24 1.04
CA GLU A 220 20.33 -7.24 0.99
C GLU A 220 19.74 -7.36 -0.43
N ASN A 221 19.49 -6.23 -1.09
CA ASN A 221 18.94 -6.22 -2.44
C ASN A 221 19.89 -6.86 -3.46
N VAL A 222 21.20 -6.54 -3.42
CA VAL A 222 22.21 -7.16 -4.30
C VAL A 222 22.27 -8.66 -4.11
N MET A 223 22.24 -9.14 -2.87
CA MET A 223 22.24 -10.58 -2.58
C MET A 223 21.07 -11.29 -3.28
N ILE A 224 19.85 -10.74 -3.21
CA ILE A 224 18.69 -11.31 -3.89
C ILE A 224 18.82 -11.18 -5.42
N VAL A 225 19.33 -10.05 -5.92
CA VAL A 225 19.57 -9.86 -7.36
C VAL A 225 20.51 -10.96 -7.89
N ASP A 226 21.58 -11.27 -7.18
CA ASP A 226 22.52 -12.32 -7.59
C ASP A 226 21.89 -13.72 -7.57
N MET A 227 21.04 -14.02 -6.57
CA MET A 227 20.26 -15.26 -6.57
C MET A 227 19.34 -15.36 -7.79
N VAL A 228 18.63 -14.27 -8.12
CA VAL A 228 17.73 -14.23 -9.30
C VAL A 228 18.53 -14.32 -10.61
N ARG A 229 19.70 -13.67 -10.70
CA ARG A 229 20.60 -13.78 -11.86
C ARG A 229 21.06 -15.22 -12.07
N ASN A 230 21.47 -15.89 -11.01
CA ASN A 230 21.87 -17.29 -11.05
C ASN A 230 20.71 -18.19 -11.50
N ASP A 231 19.53 -17.99 -10.94
CA ASP A 231 18.32 -18.75 -11.28
C ASP A 231 17.92 -18.55 -12.76
N LEU A 232 17.92 -17.30 -13.26
CA LEU A 232 17.67 -17.00 -14.67
C LEU A 232 18.78 -17.53 -15.60
N GLY A 233 20.03 -17.53 -15.14
CA GLY A 233 21.18 -18.05 -15.89
C GLY A 233 21.00 -19.50 -16.33
N ARG A 234 20.26 -20.32 -15.57
CA ARG A 234 19.96 -21.72 -15.90
C ARG A 234 19.09 -21.91 -17.15
N ILE A 235 18.31 -20.89 -17.53
CA ILE A 235 17.34 -20.96 -18.65
C ILE A 235 17.56 -19.89 -19.71
N ALA A 236 18.48 -18.96 -19.47
CA ALA A 236 18.76 -17.84 -20.35
C ALA A 236 19.64 -18.26 -21.52
N ARG A 237 19.52 -17.54 -22.65
CA ARG A 237 20.53 -17.54 -23.70
C ARG A 237 21.83 -16.99 -23.12
N TYR A 238 22.94 -17.61 -23.50
CA TYR A 238 24.28 -17.19 -23.07
C TYR A 238 24.48 -15.68 -23.28
N GLY A 239 25.01 -14.99 -22.26
CA GLY A 239 25.25 -13.55 -22.29
C GLY A 239 24.01 -12.65 -22.24
N SER A 240 22.79 -13.17 -22.12
CA SER A 240 21.57 -12.35 -22.12
C SER A 240 21.11 -11.86 -20.74
N VAL A 241 21.61 -12.46 -19.65
CA VAL A 241 21.26 -12.07 -18.26
C VAL A 241 21.93 -10.75 -17.92
N HIS A 242 21.13 -9.74 -17.57
CA HIS A 242 21.61 -8.42 -17.17
C HIS A 242 20.65 -7.76 -16.17
N VAL A 243 21.10 -6.69 -15.52
CA VAL A 243 20.35 -5.96 -14.49
C VAL A 243 20.19 -4.51 -14.96
N PRO A 244 19.16 -4.19 -15.76
CA PRO A 244 19.03 -2.85 -16.36
C PRO A 244 18.68 -1.75 -15.35
N ARG A 245 18.11 -2.12 -14.19
CA ARG A 245 17.73 -1.18 -13.12
C ARG A 245 18.06 -1.81 -11.77
N LEU A 246 18.84 -1.11 -10.95
CA LEU A 246 19.29 -1.56 -9.65
C LEU A 246 18.95 -0.48 -8.61
N PHE A 247 18.31 -0.86 -7.51
CA PHE A 247 17.86 0.03 -6.43
C PHE A 247 16.83 1.09 -6.86
N GLU A 248 15.98 0.76 -7.82
CA GLU A 248 14.85 1.59 -8.24
C GLU A 248 13.87 1.74 -7.08
N LEU A 249 13.41 2.97 -6.81
CA LEU A 249 12.39 3.21 -5.80
C LEU A 249 11.01 3.29 -6.43
N GLU A 250 10.12 2.42 -5.97
CA GLU A 250 8.71 2.41 -6.34
C GLU A 250 7.88 3.05 -5.22
N LYS A 251 7.08 4.06 -5.58
CA LYS A 251 6.16 4.76 -4.68
C LYS A 251 4.86 3.98 -4.58
N TYR A 252 4.52 3.51 -3.38
CA TYR A 252 3.22 2.90 -3.07
C TYR A 252 2.38 3.81 -2.15
N PRO A 253 1.05 3.62 -2.05
CA PRO A 253 0.20 4.49 -1.23
C PRO A 253 0.62 4.59 0.23
N THR A 254 1.18 3.53 0.80
CA THR A 254 1.52 3.45 2.24
C THR A 254 3.01 3.27 2.52
N LEU A 255 3.84 3.02 1.50
CA LEU A 255 5.28 2.80 1.66
C LEU A 255 6.09 3.16 0.40
N TRP A 256 7.40 3.31 0.58
CA TRP A 256 8.41 3.19 -0.47
C TRP A 256 8.95 1.77 -0.52
N GLN A 257 9.21 1.29 -1.73
CA GLN A 257 9.83 -0.01 -1.95
C GLN A 257 11.05 0.14 -2.85
N MET A 258 12.17 -0.42 -2.42
CA MET A 258 13.32 -0.60 -3.31
C MET A 258 13.18 -1.92 -4.08
N THR A 259 13.31 -1.83 -5.40
CA THR A 259 13.26 -2.94 -6.35
C THR A 259 14.47 -2.92 -7.28
N SER A 260 14.80 -4.08 -7.83
CA SER A 260 15.79 -4.21 -8.89
C SER A 260 15.20 -5.09 -9.98
N THR A 261 15.50 -4.81 -11.24
CA THR A 261 15.03 -5.64 -12.35
C THR A 261 16.16 -6.50 -12.87
N VAL A 262 15.94 -7.82 -12.93
CA VAL A 262 16.84 -8.76 -13.60
C VAL A 262 16.15 -9.29 -14.84
N GLU A 263 16.78 -9.15 -16.00
CA GLU A 263 16.21 -9.52 -17.29
C GLU A 263 17.11 -10.50 -18.05
N ALA A 264 16.49 -11.37 -18.85
CA ALA A 264 17.17 -12.29 -19.74
C ALA A 264 16.33 -12.60 -21.00
N ARG A 265 16.94 -13.30 -21.97
CA ARG A 265 16.22 -13.90 -23.09
C ARG A 265 16.18 -15.41 -22.95
N THR A 266 15.03 -16.04 -23.12
CA THR A 266 14.86 -17.49 -22.99
C THR A 266 13.93 -18.05 -24.06
N VAL A 267 14.27 -19.24 -24.56
CA VAL A 267 13.38 -20.08 -25.39
C VAL A 267 12.76 -21.23 -24.60
N SER A 268 13.13 -21.39 -23.33
CA SER A 268 12.67 -22.48 -22.46
C SER A 268 11.15 -22.50 -22.35
N SER A 269 10.60 -23.70 -22.20
CA SER A 269 9.18 -23.93 -21.98
C SER A 269 8.74 -23.42 -20.60
N LEU A 270 7.44 -23.17 -20.39
CA LEU A 270 6.91 -22.80 -19.08
C LEU A 270 7.29 -23.82 -17.98
N PRO A 271 7.17 -25.15 -18.19
CA PRO A 271 7.67 -26.14 -17.23
C PRO A 271 9.17 -26.01 -16.93
N GLN A 272 10.01 -25.76 -17.94
CA GLN A 272 11.45 -25.58 -17.75
C GLN A 272 11.76 -24.30 -16.96
N ILE A 273 11.03 -23.21 -17.22
CA ILE A 273 11.16 -21.95 -16.49
C ILE A 273 10.78 -22.16 -15.02
N LEU A 274 9.61 -22.74 -14.74
CA LEU A 274 9.17 -23.01 -13.37
C LEU A 274 10.13 -23.97 -12.66
N LYS A 275 10.62 -25.01 -13.35
CA LYS A 275 11.61 -25.94 -12.80
C LYS A 275 12.89 -25.24 -12.36
N ALA A 276 13.35 -24.25 -13.11
CA ALA A 276 14.56 -23.51 -12.78
C ALA A 276 14.35 -22.44 -11.71
N LEU A 277 13.17 -21.83 -11.62
CA LEU A 277 12.96 -20.65 -10.78
C LEU A 277 12.23 -20.94 -9.46
N PHE A 278 11.42 -22.00 -9.39
CA PHE A 278 10.51 -22.24 -8.26
C PHE A 278 11.17 -23.07 -7.14
N PRO A 279 10.88 -22.76 -5.85
CA PRO A 279 10.21 -21.56 -5.35
C PRO A 279 11.07 -20.29 -5.51
N CYS A 280 10.41 -19.13 -5.45
CA CYS A 280 11.09 -17.85 -5.63
C CYS A 280 12.25 -17.68 -4.63
N ALA A 281 13.39 -17.18 -5.12
CA ALA A 281 14.61 -17.03 -4.34
C ALA A 281 14.42 -16.15 -3.09
N SER A 282 13.61 -15.10 -3.19
CA SER A 282 13.36 -14.13 -2.11
C SER A 282 12.57 -14.67 -0.90
N ILE A 283 11.86 -15.80 -1.06
CA ILE A 283 10.99 -16.39 -0.02
C ILE A 283 11.45 -17.75 0.48
N THR A 284 12.68 -18.13 0.16
CA THR A 284 13.35 -19.33 0.66
C THR A 284 14.61 -18.94 1.44
N GLY A 285 15.73 -18.77 0.74
CA GLY A 285 17.05 -18.51 1.29
C GLY A 285 18.13 -19.24 0.49
N ALA A 286 19.38 -19.10 0.91
CA ALA A 286 20.53 -19.62 0.18
C ALA A 286 21.48 -20.41 1.09
N PRO A 287 21.97 -21.60 0.68
CA PRO A 287 21.59 -22.36 -0.53
C PRO A 287 20.18 -22.98 -0.47
N LYS A 288 19.41 -22.91 -1.57
CA LYS A 288 17.96 -23.25 -1.60
C LYS A 288 17.63 -24.65 -1.04
N PRO A 289 18.30 -25.76 -1.43
CA PRO A 289 17.97 -27.09 -0.90
C PRO A 289 18.21 -27.21 0.60
N LYS A 290 19.37 -26.75 1.10
CA LYS A 290 19.70 -26.82 2.53
C LYS A 290 18.79 -25.94 3.36
N THR A 291 18.50 -24.72 2.90
CA THR A 291 17.54 -23.84 3.58
C THR A 291 16.14 -24.45 3.65
N MET A 292 15.66 -25.10 2.59
CA MET A 292 14.34 -25.73 2.61
C MET A 292 14.27 -26.97 3.53
N GLU A 293 15.37 -27.72 3.69
CA GLU A 293 15.49 -28.76 4.72
C GLU A 293 15.34 -28.15 6.13
N ILE A 294 16.05 -27.05 6.41
CA ILE A 294 15.96 -26.32 7.68
C ILE A 294 14.53 -25.82 7.92
N ILE A 295 13.92 -25.18 6.92
CA ILE A 295 12.52 -24.71 6.98
C ILE A 295 11.57 -25.85 7.36
N ALA A 296 11.67 -27.00 6.67
CA ALA A 296 10.81 -28.15 6.92
C ALA A 296 11.03 -28.80 8.31
N SER A 297 12.19 -28.57 8.93
CA SER A 297 12.47 -29.04 10.30
C SER A 297 12.00 -28.07 11.39
N ILE A 298 11.84 -26.79 11.05
CA ILE A 298 11.55 -25.71 12.02
C ILE A 298 10.09 -25.26 11.96
N GLU A 299 9.47 -25.23 10.77
CA GLU A 299 8.05 -24.93 10.62
C GLU A 299 7.18 -26.12 11.08
N THR A 300 6.01 -25.81 11.63
CA THR A 300 5.10 -26.82 12.20
C THR A 300 3.98 -27.21 11.24
N THR A 301 3.84 -26.51 10.12
CA THR A 301 2.72 -26.64 9.18
C THR A 301 3.17 -26.42 7.73
N PRO A 302 2.47 -27.00 6.74
CA PRO A 302 2.70 -26.64 5.34
C PRO A 302 2.36 -25.16 5.07
N ARG A 303 2.98 -24.61 4.04
CA ARG A 303 2.72 -23.23 3.58
C ARG A 303 1.53 -23.13 2.62
N ASN A 304 1.13 -24.23 1.98
CA ASN A 304 0.07 -24.27 0.99
C ASN A 304 0.32 -23.26 -0.15
N ILE A 305 -0.62 -22.35 -0.38
CA ILE A 305 -0.45 -21.28 -1.37
C ILE A 305 0.58 -20.25 -0.93
N TYR A 306 0.80 -20.04 0.38
CA TYR A 306 1.71 -19.01 0.86
C TYR A 306 3.14 -19.29 0.42
N THR A 307 3.81 -18.28 -0.13
CA THR A 307 5.13 -18.37 -0.80
C THR A 307 5.18 -19.29 -2.04
N GLY A 308 4.02 -19.77 -2.50
CA GLY A 308 3.83 -20.33 -3.83
C GLY A 308 3.75 -19.22 -4.90
N THR A 309 3.05 -19.49 -5.99
CA THR A 309 2.86 -18.51 -7.07
C THR A 309 1.47 -18.54 -7.69
N ILE A 310 1.02 -17.37 -8.15
CA ILE A 310 -0.30 -17.15 -8.75
C ILE A 310 -0.09 -16.38 -10.05
N GLY A 311 -0.78 -16.76 -11.12
CA GLY A 311 -0.56 -16.10 -12.40
C GLY A 311 -1.34 -16.65 -13.58
N PHE A 312 -0.92 -16.22 -14.76
CA PHE A 312 -1.45 -16.69 -16.03
C PHE A 312 -0.36 -16.97 -17.07
N TYR A 313 -0.70 -17.81 -18.04
CA TYR A 313 0.07 -18.10 -19.25
C TYR A 313 -0.88 -18.08 -20.45
N GLY A 314 -0.55 -17.33 -21.49
CA GLY A 314 -1.39 -17.15 -22.67
C GLY A 314 -0.62 -17.30 -23.98
N PRO A 315 -1.29 -16.97 -25.11
CA PRO A 315 -0.68 -16.92 -26.43
C PRO A 315 0.59 -16.05 -26.46
N ASP A 316 1.42 -16.25 -27.48
CA ASP A 316 2.67 -15.50 -27.69
C ASP A 316 3.65 -15.55 -26.50
N ARG A 317 3.62 -16.68 -25.76
CA ARG A 317 4.41 -16.92 -24.55
C ARG A 317 4.22 -15.82 -23.50
N ARG A 318 3.04 -15.19 -23.45
CA ARG A 318 2.77 -14.15 -22.47
C ARG A 318 2.48 -14.78 -21.11
N ALA A 319 3.27 -14.46 -20.10
CA ALA A 319 3.08 -14.96 -18.74
C ALA A 319 3.31 -13.87 -17.69
N GLN A 320 2.58 -13.94 -16.58
CA GLN A 320 2.88 -13.16 -15.38
C GLN A 320 2.52 -14.01 -14.16
N PHE A 321 3.50 -14.18 -13.28
CA PHE A 321 3.37 -14.93 -12.04
C PHE A 321 3.89 -14.06 -10.89
N SER A 322 3.10 -13.91 -9.83
CA SER A 322 3.48 -13.22 -8.60
C SER A 322 3.83 -14.20 -7.49
N VAL A 323 4.60 -13.74 -6.50
CA VAL A 323 4.85 -14.54 -5.30
C VAL A 323 3.61 -14.46 -4.42
N ALA A 324 3.08 -15.59 -3.95
CA ALA A 324 1.88 -15.63 -3.13
C ALA A 324 2.15 -15.24 -1.66
N ILE A 325 2.46 -13.95 -1.46
CA ILE A 325 2.59 -13.30 -0.16
C ILE A 325 1.48 -12.26 0.00
N ARG A 326 1.18 -11.88 1.25
CA ARG A 326 -0.01 -11.07 1.57
C ARG A 326 -1.28 -11.71 1.00
N THR A 327 -1.40 -13.03 1.15
CA THR A 327 -2.44 -13.86 0.54
C THR A 327 -3.25 -14.57 1.61
N VAL A 328 -4.58 -14.44 1.55
CA VAL A 328 -5.52 -15.21 2.37
C VAL A 328 -6.03 -16.39 1.55
N LEU A 329 -5.89 -17.59 2.11
CA LEU A 329 -6.52 -18.80 1.61
C LEU A 329 -7.79 -19.07 2.42
N ILE A 330 -8.93 -19.14 1.74
CA ILE A 330 -10.22 -19.46 2.35
C ILE A 330 -10.59 -20.89 1.95
N ASP A 331 -10.75 -21.76 2.94
CA ASP A 331 -11.41 -23.04 2.80
C ASP A 331 -12.91 -22.84 3.05
N LYS A 332 -13.71 -22.96 1.99
CA LYS A 332 -15.16 -22.74 2.03
C LYS A 332 -15.87 -23.88 2.76
N ASN A 333 -15.36 -25.11 2.67
CA ASN A 333 -15.95 -26.26 3.32
C ASN A 333 -15.74 -26.17 4.84
N ALA A 334 -14.55 -25.79 5.27
CA ALA A 334 -14.20 -25.64 6.69
C ALA A 334 -14.57 -24.26 7.27
N SER A 335 -15.06 -23.32 6.45
CA SER A 335 -15.30 -21.92 6.84
C SER A 335 -14.09 -21.28 7.56
N ARG A 336 -12.88 -21.55 7.05
CA ARG A 336 -11.61 -21.16 7.67
C ARG A 336 -10.79 -20.29 6.72
N ALA A 337 -10.28 -19.17 7.23
CA ALA A 337 -9.26 -18.38 6.57
C ALA A 337 -7.87 -18.73 7.15
N GLU A 338 -6.89 -18.86 6.26
CA GLU A 338 -5.48 -19.02 6.57
C GLU A 338 -4.70 -17.85 5.97
N TYR A 339 -3.83 -17.27 6.78
CA TYR A 339 -2.93 -16.20 6.36
C TYR A 339 -1.50 -16.55 6.76
N GLY A 340 -0.59 -16.45 5.79
CA GLY A 340 0.82 -16.65 6.05
C GLY A 340 1.56 -15.36 6.33
N VAL A 341 2.44 -15.38 7.33
CA VAL A 341 3.35 -14.27 7.63
C VAL A 341 4.74 -14.79 7.97
N GLY A 342 5.76 -13.99 7.71
CA GLY A 342 7.15 -14.34 7.98
C GLY A 342 8.13 -13.29 7.48
N GLY A 343 9.41 -13.62 7.63
CA GLY A 343 10.55 -12.74 7.34
C GLY A 343 11.82 -13.52 7.02
N GLY A 344 12.74 -12.86 6.32
CA GLY A 344 14.06 -13.41 6.03
C GLY A 344 14.96 -13.20 7.23
N ILE A 345 15.25 -14.27 7.96
CA ILE A 345 16.09 -14.26 9.15
C ILE A 345 17.55 -14.31 8.70
N VAL A 346 18.32 -13.30 9.11
CA VAL A 346 19.76 -13.19 8.90
C VAL A 346 20.47 -13.20 10.26
N TRP A 347 21.81 -13.17 10.25
CA TRP A 347 22.61 -13.21 11.49
C TRP A 347 22.22 -12.12 12.51
N ASP A 348 21.95 -10.91 12.02
CA ASP A 348 21.61 -9.74 12.85
C ASP A 348 20.13 -9.66 13.25
N SER A 349 19.30 -10.62 12.82
CA SER A 349 17.88 -10.67 13.18
C SER A 349 17.70 -10.97 14.69
N THR A 350 16.81 -10.21 15.33
CA THR A 350 16.42 -10.44 16.74
C THR A 350 15.01 -11.03 16.79
N ALA A 351 14.76 -11.96 17.72
CA ALA A 351 13.46 -12.62 17.79
C ALA A 351 12.31 -11.64 18.08
N GLU A 352 12.55 -10.64 18.93
CA GLU A 352 11.58 -9.59 19.23
C GLU A 352 11.25 -8.74 18.00
N GLY A 353 12.27 -8.21 17.31
CA GLY A 353 12.05 -7.38 16.12
C GLY A 353 11.34 -8.12 14.99
N GLU A 354 11.70 -9.38 14.74
CA GLU A 354 11.08 -10.22 13.71
C GLU A 354 9.63 -10.59 14.05
N TYR A 355 9.33 -10.80 15.35
CA TYR A 355 7.97 -11.04 15.80
C TYR A 355 7.08 -9.78 15.64
N GLU A 356 7.59 -8.61 16.02
CA GLU A 356 6.90 -7.34 15.80
C GLU A 356 6.67 -7.05 14.30
N GLU A 357 7.65 -7.37 13.45
CA GLU A 357 7.51 -7.28 12.00
C GLU A 357 6.42 -8.23 11.49
N CYS A 358 6.36 -9.47 11.98
CA CYS A 358 5.29 -10.41 11.66
C CYS A 358 3.91 -9.84 12.03
N LEU A 359 3.75 -9.29 13.23
CA LEU A 359 2.49 -8.67 13.65
C LEU A 359 2.12 -7.48 12.76
N THR A 360 3.11 -6.65 12.37
CA THR A 360 2.91 -5.49 11.50
C THR A 360 2.49 -5.91 10.09
N LYS A 361 3.13 -6.92 9.50
CA LYS A 361 2.75 -7.50 8.20
C LYS A 361 1.36 -8.14 8.22
N ALA A 362 0.92 -8.66 9.37
CA ALA A 362 -0.43 -9.16 9.56
C ALA A 362 -1.48 -8.03 9.56
N LYS A 363 -1.18 -6.89 10.19
CA LYS A 363 -2.08 -5.73 10.25
C LYS A 363 -2.54 -5.23 8.88
N ILE A 364 -1.77 -5.43 7.80
CA ILE A 364 -2.17 -5.02 6.44
C ILE A 364 -3.52 -5.63 6.00
N ILE A 365 -3.83 -6.84 6.47
CA ILE A 365 -5.08 -7.55 6.16
C ILE A 365 -6.13 -7.39 7.26
N LEU A 366 -5.69 -7.12 8.49
CA LEU A 366 -6.54 -7.02 9.69
C LEU A 366 -7.05 -5.62 9.98
N ALA A 367 -6.31 -4.60 9.56
CA ALA A 367 -6.76 -3.23 9.64
C ALA A 367 -7.85 -3.02 8.58
N PRO A 368 -8.94 -2.32 8.91
CA PRO A 368 -9.76 -1.69 7.87
C PRO A 368 -8.78 -0.97 6.95
N LEU A 369 -8.85 -1.24 5.63
CA LEU A 369 -8.16 -0.36 4.69
C LEU A 369 -8.46 1.08 5.10
N PRO A 370 -7.48 1.98 5.12
CA PRO A 370 -7.74 3.38 5.31
C PRO A 370 -8.52 3.91 4.09
N HIS A 371 -9.85 3.78 4.22
CA HIS A 371 -10.94 4.54 3.65
C HIS A 371 -11.06 4.54 2.11
N GLY A 372 -12.27 4.79 1.59
CA GLY A 372 -12.58 4.74 0.16
C GLY A 372 -11.83 5.80 -0.67
N PRO A 373 -12.06 5.86 -2.00
CA PRO A 373 -11.44 6.88 -2.84
C PRO A 373 -11.72 8.30 -2.30
N PHE A 374 -10.75 9.20 -2.42
CA PHE A 374 -10.87 10.59 -1.99
C PHE A 374 -10.31 11.54 -3.05
N SER A 375 -10.71 12.80 -3.00
CA SER A 375 -10.22 13.84 -3.90
C SER A 375 -9.31 14.80 -3.13
N LEU A 376 -8.34 15.36 -3.84
CA LEU A 376 -7.62 16.55 -3.37
C LEU A 376 -8.57 17.74 -3.46
N LEU A 377 -8.45 18.64 -2.50
CA LEU A 377 -9.41 19.70 -2.28
C LEU A 377 -8.68 21.04 -2.15
N GLU A 378 -9.13 22.04 -2.91
CA GLU A 378 -8.75 23.42 -2.69
C GLU A 378 -9.96 24.32 -2.45
N THR A 379 -9.75 25.43 -1.75
CA THR A 379 -10.82 26.38 -1.48
C THR A 379 -10.27 27.79 -1.56
N PHE A 380 -10.81 28.56 -2.50
CA PHE A 380 -10.35 29.88 -2.87
C PHE A 380 -11.37 30.94 -2.44
N LEU A 381 -10.86 32.12 -2.08
CA LEU A 381 -11.63 33.36 -2.14
C LEU A 381 -11.53 33.90 -3.57
N TRP A 382 -12.66 34.20 -4.18
CA TRP A 382 -12.76 34.96 -5.41
C TRP A 382 -13.47 36.28 -5.16
N THR A 383 -12.97 37.38 -5.72
CA THR A 383 -13.70 38.64 -5.82
C THR A 383 -13.67 39.17 -7.25
N PRO A 384 -14.67 39.96 -7.68
CA PRO A 384 -14.71 40.54 -9.02
C PRO A 384 -13.47 41.40 -9.35
N GLU A 385 -12.90 42.07 -8.34
CA GLU A 385 -11.83 43.05 -8.51
C GLU A 385 -10.43 42.41 -8.53
N ALA A 386 -10.24 41.35 -7.74
CA ALA A 386 -8.91 40.75 -7.50
C ALA A 386 -8.78 39.32 -8.05
N GLY A 387 -9.87 38.71 -8.51
CA GLY A 387 -9.89 37.31 -8.91
C GLY A 387 -9.64 36.36 -7.74
N PHE A 388 -8.95 35.26 -8.01
CA PHE A 388 -8.65 34.23 -6.99
C PHE A 388 -7.47 34.64 -6.10
N PHE A 389 -7.73 34.79 -4.80
CA PHE A 389 -6.71 35.14 -3.80
C PHE A 389 -5.71 33.99 -3.60
N LEU A 390 -4.41 34.30 -3.68
CA LEU A 390 -3.28 33.37 -3.51
C LEU A 390 -3.32 32.14 -4.45
N VAL A 391 -3.85 32.31 -5.66
CA VAL A 391 -4.02 31.21 -6.63
C VAL A 391 -2.76 30.38 -6.82
N GLU A 392 -1.59 31.01 -6.97
CA GLU A 392 -0.32 30.29 -7.19
C GLU A 392 0.05 29.37 -6.01
N ARG A 393 -0.10 29.83 -4.76
CA ARG A 393 0.16 28.98 -3.58
C ARG A 393 -0.82 27.81 -3.48
N HIS A 394 -2.07 28.03 -3.88
CA HIS A 394 -3.08 26.96 -3.91
C HIS A 394 -2.73 25.91 -4.97
N LEU A 395 -2.27 26.33 -6.15
CA LEU A 395 -1.82 25.43 -7.20
C LEU A 395 -0.55 24.68 -6.81
N ASP A 396 0.41 25.33 -6.14
CA ASP A 396 1.61 24.68 -5.62
C ASP A 396 1.25 23.57 -4.63
N ARG A 397 0.42 23.86 -3.63
CA ARG A 397 -0.01 22.84 -2.65
C ARG A 397 -0.81 21.70 -3.29
N LEU A 398 -1.67 22.01 -4.26
CA LEU A 398 -2.41 21.00 -5.01
C LEU A 398 -1.47 20.10 -5.81
N ARG A 399 -0.47 20.68 -6.49
CA ARG A 399 0.57 19.96 -7.25
C ARG A 399 1.40 19.07 -6.33
N GLU A 400 1.82 19.57 -5.18
CA GLU A 400 2.58 18.79 -4.20
C GLU A 400 1.78 17.61 -3.65
N SER A 401 0.51 17.84 -3.33
CA SER A 401 -0.39 16.78 -2.87
C SER A 401 -0.67 15.75 -3.97
N ALA A 402 -0.81 16.21 -5.22
CA ALA A 402 -0.98 15.32 -6.37
C ALA A 402 0.26 14.45 -6.59
N ASP A 403 1.48 14.99 -6.51
CA ASP A 403 2.71 14.19 -6.55
C ASP A 403 2.78 13.20 -5.37
N TYR A 404 2.48 13.66 -4.16
CA TYR A 404 2.50 12.79 -2.98
C TYR A 404 1.54 11.58 -3.14
N PHE A 405 0.31 11.80 -3.59
CA PHE A 405 -0.67 10.72 -3.80
C PHE A 405 -0.62 10.07 -5.18
N SER A 406 0.28 10.51 -6.07
CA SER A 406 0.39 10.06 -7.46
C SER A 406 -0.87 10.29 -8.30
N TYR A 407 -1.56 11.42 -8.07
CA TYR A 407 -2.72 11.82 -8.87
C TYR A 407 -2.22 12.53 -10.14
N PRO A 408 -2.84 12.27 -11.31
CA PRO A 408 -2.58 13.07 -12.49
C PRO A 408 -2.90 14.54 -12.21
N PHE A 409 -1.95 15.44 -12.49
CA PHE A 409 -2.13 16.88 -12.32
C PHE A 409 -1.77 17.60 -13.62
N ASP A 410 -2.77 18.25 -14.20
CA ASP A 410 -2.60 19.16 -15.34
C ASP A 410 -2.99 20.57 -14.89
N GLU A 411 -2.00 21.44 -14.78
CA GLU A 411 -2.20 22.81 -14.33
C GLU A 411 -3.09 23.62 -15.28
N GLN A 412 -3.00 23.38 -16.59
CA GLN A 412 -3.82 24.10 -17.57
C GLN A 412 -5.30 23.74 -17.42
N LEU A 413 -5.59 22.45 -17.20
CA LEU A 413 -6.94 21.97 -16.95
C LEU A 413 -7.51 22.56 -15.64
N VAL A 414 -6.71 22.58 -14.57
CA VAL A 414 -7.11 23.18 -13.29
C VAL A 414 -7.40 24.68 -13.44
N ARG A 415 -6.51 25.44 -14.12
CA ARG A 415 -6.71 26.88 -14.36
C ARG A 415 -7.94 27.15 -15.22
N ARG A 416 -8.19 26.34 -16.24
CA ARG A 416 -9.40 26.44 -17.06
C ARG A 416 -10.67 26.20 -16.24
N ALA A 417 -10.70 25.16 -15.41
CA ALA A 417 -11.84 24.88 -14.54
C ALA A 417 -12.12 26.03 -13.55
N LEU A 418 -11.08 26.70 -13.04
CA LEU A 418 -11.24 27.89 -12.21
C LEU A 418 -11.79 29.10 -12.99
N ALA A 419 -11.29 29.34 -14.21
CA ALA A 419 -11.77 30.40 -15.07
C ALA A 419 -13.24 30.21 -15.45
N ASP A 420 -13.62 28.99 -15.83
CA ASP A 420 -15.00 28.61 -16.17
C ASP A 420 -15.93 28.78 -14.96
N ALA A 421 -15.47 28.40 -13.76
CA ALA A 421 -16.22 28.61 -12.52
C ALA A 421 -16.40 30.09 -12.19
N ALA A 422 -15.40 30.94 -12.48
CA ALA A 422 -15.46 32.38 -12.22
C ALA A 422 -16.35 33.15 -13.21
N ALA A 423 -16.44 32.69 -14.46
CA ALA A 423 -17.14 33.40 -15.54
C ALA A 423 -18.62 33.68 -15.25
N ASN A 424 -19.26 32.86 -14.42
CA ASN A 424 -20.70 32.95 -14.11
C ASN A 424 -20.99 33.33 -12.65
N LEU A 425 -20.00 33.83 -11.90
CA LEU A 425 -20.22 34.20 -10.50
C LEU A 425 -21.00 35.53 -10.40
N PRO A 426 -22.03 35.60 -9.55
CA PRO A 426 -22.68 36.86 -9.21
C PRO A 426 -21.71 37.90 -8.63
N ALA A 427 -22.14 39.16 -8.59
CA ALA A 427 -21.37 40.22 -7.96
C ALA A 427 -21.11 39.93 -6.47
N GLY A 428 -19.89 40.20 -6.02
CA GLY A 428 -19.48 40.03 -4.63
C GLY A 428 -18.54 38.84 -4.38
N PRO A 429 -18.07 38.67 -3.13
CA PRO A 429 -17.10 37.65 -2.79
C PRO A 429 -17.72 36.25 -2.80
N HIS A 430 -16.98 35.30 -3.38
CA HIS A 430 -17.39 33.90 -3.48
C HIS A 430 -16.32 32.99 -2.91
N ARG A 431 -16.78 31.90 -2.28
CA ARG A 431 -15.94 30.74 -1.96
C ARG A 431 -16.05 29.76 -3.11
N VAL A 432 -14.93 29.48 -3.77
CA VAL A 432 -14.84 28.48 -4.84
C VAL A 432 -14.08 27.27 -4.33
N ARG A 433 -14.70 26.10 -4.40
CA ARG A 433 -14.18 24.81 -3.97
C ARG A 433 -13.78 24.01 -5.21
N LEU A 434 -12.52 23.61 -5.30
CA LEU A 434 -12.01 22.78 -6.39
C LEU A 434 -11.72 21.37 -5.88
N LEU A 435 -12.08 20.36 -6.65
CA LEU A 435 -11.79 18.95 -6.39
C LEU A 435 -10.96 18.37 -7.53
N LEU A 436 -9.88 17.66 -7.20
CA LEU A 436 -9.11 16.84 -8.14
C LEU A 436 -9.26 15.36 -7.75
N ALA A 437 -9.91 14.59 -8.60
CA ALA A 437 -10.17 13.16 -8.40
C ALA A 437 -8.92 12.30 -8.69
N PRO A 438 -8.84 11.05 -8.16
CA PRO A 438 -7.71 10.14 -8.39
C PRO A 438 -7.38 9.89 -9.87
N GLU A 439 -8.39 9.91 -10.73
CA GLU A 439 -8.26 9.71 -12.18
C GLU A 439 -7.85 10.97 -12.96
N GLY A 440 -7.73 12.13 -12.28
CA GLY A 440 -7.35 13.40 -12.88
C GLY A 440 -8.51 14.34 -13.26
N THR A 441 -9.76 13.93 -13.04
CA THR A 441 -10.94 14.79 -13.26
C THR A 441 -10.93 15.97 -12.28
N VAL A 442 -11.23 17.17 -12.78
CA VAL A 442 -11.34 18.39 -11.96
C VAL A 442 -12.79 18.89 -11.96
N ASP A 443 -13.29 19.21 -10.77
CA ASP A 443 -14.62 19.81 -10.56
C ASP A 443 -14.53 21.07 -9.69
N CYS A 444 -15.41 22.03 -9.94
CA CYS A 444 -15.48 23.30 -9.23
C CYS A 444 -16.90 23.60 -8.76
N GLN A 445 -17.04 23.99 -7.49
CA GLN A 445 -18.31 24.38 -6.88
C GLN A 445 -18.16 25.74 -6.20
N SER A 446 -19.12 26.63 -6.39
CA SER A 446 -19.08 27.98 -5.83
C SER A 446 -20.26 28.27 -4.91
N ALA A 447 -20.03 29.09 -3.88
CA ALA A 447 -21.06 29.63 -3.02
C ALA A 447 -20.72 31.07 -2.63
N SER A 448 -21.72 31.95 -2.54
CA SER A 448 -21.52 33.33 -2.07
C SER A 448 -20.98 33.33 -0.63
N LEU A 449 -20.01 34.19 -0.37
CA LEU A 449 -19.36 34.28 0.94
C LEU A 449 -20.12 35.27 1.82
N ALA A 450 -20.71 34.78 2.92
CA ALA A 450 -21.35 35.64 3.90
C ALA A 450 -20.35 36.62 4.55
N PRO A 451 -20.77 37.86 4.86
CA PRO A 451 -19.92 38.84 5.51
C PRO A 451 -19.43 38.34 6.88
N PRO A 452 -18.31 38.88 7.39
CA PRO A 452 -17.84 38.58 8.74
C PRO A 452 -18.93 38.90 9.77
N THR A 453 -19.05 38.06 10.81
CA THR A 453 -20.08 38.19 11.86
C THR A 453 -19.90 39.40 12.77
N GLY A 454 -18.75 40.09 12.71
CA GLY A 454 -18.43 41.24 13.56
C GLY A 454 -18.18 40.91 15.03
N ARG A 455 -18.25 39.63 15.42
CA ARG A 455 -17.90 39.12 16.76
C ARG A 455 -16.75 38.12 16.67
N PRO A 456 -15.97 37.94 17.74
CA PRO A 456 -15.05 36.81 17.85
C PRO A 456 -15.78 35.48 17.68
N LEU A 457 -15.16 34.53 16.98
CA LEU A 457 -15.69 33.17 16.85
C LEU A 457 -15.51 32.41 18.16
N LEU A 458 -16.55 31.69 18.59
CA LEU A 458 -16.48 30.81 19.74
C LEU A 458 -15.81 29.50 19.34
N VAL A 459 -14.69 29.16 19.97
CA VAL A 459 -13.96 27.92 19.70
C VAL A 459 -13.85 27.05 20.94
N ARG A 460 -13.89 25.72 20.74
CA ARG A 460 -13.70 24.68 21.78
C ARG A 460 -12.43 23.89 21.51
N LEU A 461 -11.84 23.29 22.55
CA LEU A 461 -10.77 22.31 22.38
C LEU A 461 -11.34 20.92 22.06
N ALA A 462 -10.69 20.19 21.16
CA ALA A 462 -11.09 18.82 20.83
C ALA A 462 -11.14 17.91 22.07
N LYS A 463 -11.97 16.86 22.05
CA LYS A 463 -12.07 15.91 23.18
C LYS A 463 -10.89 14.94 23.27
N ALA A 464 -10.20 14.72 22.16
CA ALA A 464 -9.09 13.77 22.05
C ALA A 464 -8.01 14.33 21.13
N PRO A 465 -6.73 13.94 21.35
CA PRO A 465 -5.63 14.38 20.51
C PRO A 465 -5.71 13.76 19.12
N VAL A 466 -5.21 14.49 18.12
CA VAL A 466 -4.98 13.97 16.77
C VAL A 466 -3.66 13.20 16.70
N ASN A 467 -3.59 12.23 15.80
CA ASN A 467 -2.34 11.58 15.47
C ASN A 467 -1.53 12.46 14.51
N ALA A 468 -0.50 13.15 15.02
CA ALA A 468 0.39 14.01 14.22
C ALA A 468 1.18 13.27 13.12
N ARG A 469 1.15 11.93 13.09
CA ARG A 469 1.69 11.10 12.00
C ARG A 469 0.69 10.83 10.88
N ASN A 470 -0.55 11.30 11.00
CA ASN A 470 -1.57 11.13 9.97
C ASN A 470 -1.27 12.06 8.77
N PRO A 471 -0.96 11.53 7.56
CA PRO A 471 -0.65 12.35 6.39
C PRO A 471 -1.82 13.24 5.95
N PHE A 472 -3.08 12.88 6.27
CA PHE A 472 -4.25 13.69 5.92
C PHE A 472 -4.37 15.01 6.71
N LEU A 473 -3.51 15.23 7.72
CA LEU A 473 -3.36 16.53 8.35
C LEU A 473 -2.49 17.48 7.51
N PHE A 474 -1.61 16.96 6.66
CA PHE A 474 -0.64 17.74 5.88
C PHE A 474 -1.11 18.01 4.45
N HIS A 475 -2.17 17.33 4.01
CA HIS A 475 -2.75 17.45 2.68
C HIS A 475 -4.23 17.83 2.76
N LYS A 476 -4.64 18.81 1.95
CA LYS A 476 -6.04 19.25 1.91
C LYS A 476 -6.84 18.30 1.02
N THR A 477 -7.67 17.47 1.63
CA THR A 477 -8.43 16.42 0.94
C THR A 477 -9.91 16.42 1.34
N THR A 478 -10.71 15.62 0.65
CA THR A 478 -12.10 15.32 1.06
C THR A 478 -12.18 14.37 2.25
N ARG A 479 -11.09 13.71 2.64
CA ARG A 479 -11.02 12.94 3.89
C ARG A 479 -10.83 13.89 5.06
N ARG A 480 -11.91 14.06 5.81
CA ARG A 480 -12.00 15.08 6.87
C ARG A 480 -12.58 14.50 8.16
N GLU A 481 -12.51 13.19 8.35
CA GLU A 481 -13.14 12.48 9.47
C GLU A 481 -12.67 13.02 10.83
N VAL A 482 -11.38 13.36 10.95
CA VAL A 482 -10.80 13.99 12.16
C VAL A 482 -11.50 15.31 12.47
N TYR A 483 -11.66 16.16 11.46
CA TYR A 483 -12.29 17.49 11.60
C TYR A 483 -13.80 17.38 11.83
N GLU A 484 -14.47 16.47 11.13
CA GLU A 484 -15.91 16.23 11.25
C GLU A 484 -16.27 15.66 12.62
N THR A 485 -15.47 14.71 13.13
CA THR A 485 -15.64 14.13 14.47
C THR A 485 -15.43 15.20 15.56
N ALA A 486 -14.39 16.03 15.42
CA ALA A 486 -14.13 17.12 16.34
C ALA A 486 -15.29 18.13 16.33
N LYS A 487 -15.75 18.54 15.15
CA LYS A 487 -16.85 19.50 15.00
C LYS A 487 -18.18 18.95 15.54
N ALA A 488 -18.51 17.69 15.25
CA ALA A 488 -19.71 17.03 15.73
C ALA A 488 -19.76 16.90 17.27
N SER A 489 -18.58 16.88 17.91
CA SER A 489 -18.49 16.84 19.37
C SER A 489 -18.94 18.14 20.06
N PHE A 490 -18.98 19.25 19.33
CA PHE A 490 -19.36 20.58 19.82
C PHE A 490 -20.19 21.36 18.78
N PRO A 491 -21.48 21.01 18.60
CA PRO A 491 -22.36 21.68 17.64
C PRO A 491 -22.54 23.18 17.90
N ASP A 492 -22.45 23.62 19.16
CA ASP A 492 -22.67 25.00 19.59
C ASP A 492 -21.46 25.92 19.39
N ALA A 493 -20.27 25.35 19.11
CA ALA A 493 -19.08 26.14 18.81
C ALA A 493 -19.09 26.59 17.34
N ASP A 494 -18.47 27.72 17.01
CA ASP A 494 -18.24 28.13 15.63
C ASP A 494 -17.15 27.27 14.96
N ASP A 495 -16.14 26.84 15.72
CA ASP A 495 -15.08 25.93 15.26
C ASP A 495 -14.44 25.16 16.44
N VAL A 496 -13.60 24.17 16.16
CA VAL A 496 -12.91 23.35 17.16
C VAL A 496 -11.41 23.36 16.90
N LEU A 497 -10.63 23.69 17.93
CA LEU A 497 -9.17 23.64 17.93
C LEU A 497 -8.69 22.23 18.27
N LEU A 498 -7.77 21.73 17.46
CA LEU A 498 -7.14 20.42 17.59
C LEU A 498 -5.80 20.52 18.30
N TYR A 499 -5.36 19.41 18.90
CA TYR A 499 -4.06 19.29 19.54
C TYR A 499 -3.52 17.86 19.37
N ASN A 500 -2.21 17.67 19.51
CA ASN A 500 -1.55 16.38 19.33
C ASN A 500 -1.30 15.65 20.66
N GLY A 501 -0.72 14.44 20.59
CA GLY A 501 -0.41 13.63 21.77
C GLY A 501 0.59 14.25 22.76
N ALA A 502 1.33 15.29 22.36
CA ALA A 502 2.24 16.05 23.21
C ALA A 502 1.58 17.28 23.85
N ALA A 503 0.25 17.42 23.76
CA ALA A 503 -0.51 18.58 24.25
C ALA A 503 -0.11 19.91 23.57
N GLU A 504 0.34 19.84 22.32
CA GLU A 504 0.62 20.99 21.46
C GLU A 504 -0.59 21.24 20.55
N VAL A 505 -1.00 22.50 20.42
CA VAL A 505 -2.11 22.91 19.57
C VAL A 505 -1.68 22.84 18.11
N THR A 506 -2.56 22.34 17.24
CA THR A 506 -2.27 22.20 15.82
C THR A 506 -2.98 23.29 15.00
N GLU A 507 -4.22 23.04 14.60
CA GLU A 507 -5.07 23.92 13.81
C GLU A 507 -6.54 23.76 14.21
N SER A 508 -7.44 24.53 13.60
CA SER A 508 -8.89 24.31 13.72
C SER A 508 -9.42 23.43 12.59
N CYS A 509 -10.72 23.13 12.58
CA CYS A 509 -11.28 22.31 11.51
C CYS A 509 -11.18 22.96 10.12
N ILE A 510 -11.04 24.28 10.02
CA ILE A 510 -11.02 24.99 8.73
C ILE A 510 -9.92 26.05 8.59
N ALA A 511 -9.08 26.28 9.61
CA ALA A 511 -8.12 27.37 9.65
C ALA A 511 -6.89 27.05 10.51
N ASN A 512 -5.78 27.74 10.26
CA ASN A 512 -4.59 27.64 11.11
C ASN A 512 -4.69 28.60 12.31
N LEU A 513 -4.10 28.20 13.44
CA LEU A 513 -4.02 29.01 14.65
C LEU A 513 -2.92 30.06 14.55
N VAL A 514 -3.21 31.27 15.04
CA VAL A 514 -2.22 32.28 15.39
C VAL A 514 -2.52 32.81 16.79
N ILE A 515 -1.50 32.97 17.63
CA ILE A 515 -1.62 33.65 18.93
C ILE A 515 -0.77 34.91 18.96
N LEU A 516 -1.23 35.92 19.69
CA LEU A 516 -0.41 37.07 20.08
C LEU A 516 0.20 36.78 21.46
N ARG A 517 1.52 36.82 21.53
CA ARG A 517 2.28 36.60 22.76
C ARG A 517 3.49 37.52 22.80
N GLN A 518 3.57 38.37 23.82
CA GLN A 518 4.69 39.32 24.01
C GLN A 518 4.93 40.19 22.76
N GLY A 519 3.84 40.66 22.15
CA GLY A 519 3.88 41.47 20.92
C GLY A 519 4.26 40.71 19.64
N ARG A 520 4.45 39.39 19.69
CA ARG A 520 4.77 38.54 18.52
C ARG A 520 3.56 37.71 18.10
N LEU A 521 3.36 37.61 16.78
CA LEU A 521 2.37 36.70 16.20
C LEU A 521 3.03 35.35 15.93
N ILE A 522 2.47 34.31 16.54
CA ILE A 522 3.05 32.97 16.57
C ILE A 522 2.04 31.98 16.03
N THR A 523 2.49 31.05 15.18
CA THR A 523 1.69 29.93 14.68
C THR A 523 2.41 28.60 14.95
N PRO A 524 1.69 27.52 15.33
CA PRO A 524 2.32 26.21 15.54
C PRO A 524 3.04 25.72 14.27
N PRO A 525 4.22 25.10 14.37
CA PRO A 525 4.94 24.54 13.22
C PRO A 525 4.20 23.34 12.63
N VAL A 526 4.38 23.08 11.33
CA VAL A 526 3.70 21.95 10.64
C VAL A 526 3.95 20.59 11.30
N ASP A 527 5.10 20.43 11.97
CA ASP A 527 5.45 19.20 12.71
C ASP A 527 4.51 18.86 13.86
N CYS A 528 3.75 19.83 14.38
CA CYS A 528 2.70 19.57 15.37
C CYS A 528 1.53 18.76 14.79
N GLY A 529 1.43 18.61 13.46
CA GLY A 529 0.38 17.86 12.78
C GLY A 529 -0.74 18.75 12.26
N LEU A 530 -0.40 19.71 11.40
CA LEU A 530 -1.35 20.60 10.75
C LEU A 530 -1.04 20.84 9.26
N LEU A 531 -2.05 21.31 8.54
CA LEU A 531 -1.97 21.68 7.15
C LEU A 531 -1.18 22.98 7.00
N ASN A 532 -0.19 23.00 6.10
CA ASN A 532 0.45 24.25 5.72
C ASN A 532 -0.53 25.12 4.89
N GLY A 533 -1.34 25.93 5.58
CA GLY A 533 -2.32 26.81 4.95
C GLY A 533 -1.65 27.79 3.98
N THR A 534 -2.25 28.05 2.83
CA THR A 534 -1.70 28.97 1.82
C THR A 534 -1.53 30.38 2.37
N TYR A 535 -2.51 30.85 3.16
CA TYR A 535 -2.40 32.17 3.79
C TYR A 535 -1.39 32.19 4.93
N ARG A 536 -1.31 31.13 5.73
CA ARG A 536 -0.26 30.96 6.75
C ARG A 536 1.13 31.01 6.12
N ALA A 537 1.35 30.28 5.04
CA ALA A 537 2.62 30.24 4.32
C ALA A 537 2.98 31.60 3.71
N GLU A 538 2.00 32.37 3.22
CA GLU A 538 2.19 33.75 2.76
C GLU A 538 2.67 34.67 3.88
N LEU A 539 1.97 34.66 5.01
CA LEU A 539 2.32 35.51 6.15
C LEU A 539 3.68 35.15 6.77
N LEU A 540 4.04 33.87 6.79
CA LEU A 540 5.39 33.42 7.20
C LEU A 540 6.46 33.90 6.23
N ALA A 541 6.23 33.80 4.92
CA ALA A 541 7.17 34.27 3.90
C ALA A 541 7.41 35.79 3.97
N ASN A 542 6.37 36.54 4.35
CA ASN A 542 6.43 37.99 4.55
C ASN A 542 7.04 38.40 5.91
N GLY A 543 7.33 37.45 6.79
CA GLY A 543 7.85 37.73 8.15
C GLY A 543 6.80 38.28 9.13
N GLU A 544 5.51 38.19 8.79
CA GLU A 544 4.40 38.65 9.66
C GLU A 544 4.11 37.65 10.79
N LEU A 545 4.44 36.37 10.58
CA LEU A 545 4.32 35.31 11.58
C LEU A 545 5.69 34.70 11.88
N SER A 546 5.81 34.09 13.07
CA SER A 546 6.90 33.19 13.40
C SER A 546 6.38 31.81 13.80
N GLU A 547 7.08 30.75 13.40
CA GLU A 547 6.75 29.40 13.83
C GLU A 547 7.31 29.13 15.22
N GLU A 548 6.45 28.73 16.15
CA GLU A 548 6.84 28.25 17.47
C GLU A 548 5.75 27.34 18.01
N THR A 549 6.14 26.28 18.73
CA THR A 549 5.19 25.37 19.36
C THR A 549 4.31 26.13 20.36
N VAL A 550 3.00 25.87 20.32
CA VAL A 550 2.03 26.42 21.27
C VAL A 550 1.42 25.27 22.05
N SER A 551 1.73 25.16 23.34
CA SER A 551 1.08 24.19 24.22
C SER A 551 -0.34 24.62 24.57
N LEU A 552 -1.18 23.67 25.00
CA LEU A 552 -2.52 23.97 25.51
C LEU A 552 -2.49 24.97 26.69
N ALA A 553 -1.48 24.90 27.53
CA ALA A 553 -1.32 25.81 28.66
C ALA A 553 -1.01 27.25 28.21
N GLU A 554 -0.23 27.41 27.16
CA GLU A 554 0.09 28.72 26.58
C GLU A 554 -1.08 29.31 25.82
N LEU A 555 -1.83 28.47 25.09
CA LEU A 555 -3.03 28.90 24.38
C LEU A 555 -4.04 29.58 25.34
N LYS A 556 -4.22 29.03 26.54
CA LYS A 556 -5.11 29.62 27.57
C LYS A 556 -4.64 30.99 28.09
N LYS A 557 -3.34 31.28 27.96
CA LYS A 557 -2.69 32.52 28.43
C LYS A 557 -2.44 33.53 27.29
N ALA A 558 -2.82 33.20 26.06
CA ALA A 558 -2.58 34.06 24.91
C ALA A 558 -3.33 35.40 25.06
N GLU A 559 -2.68 36.50 24.67
CA GLU A 559 -3.27 37.85 24.74
C GLU A 559 -4.44 37.98 23.76
N LYS A 560 -4.24 37.43 22.55
CA LYS A 560 -5.25 37.29 21.51
C LYS A 560 -5.05 35.99 20.76
N ILE A 561 -6.15 35.45 20.25
CA ILE A 561 -6.16 34.24 19.44
C ILE A 561 -6.86 34.57 18.13
N PHE A 562 -6.26 34.12 17.03
CA PHE A 562 -6.79 34.27 15.69
C PHE A 562 -6.84 32.93 14.97
N LEU A 563 -7.82 32.79 14.10
CA LEU A 563 -7.86 31.77 13.06
C LEU A 563 -7.61 32.43 11.71
N ILE A 564 -6.73 31.83 10.92
CA ILE A 564 -6.39 32.32 9.58
C ILE A 564 -6.64 31.27 8.50
N ASN A 565 -7.27 31.68 7.39
CA ASN A 565 -7.32 30.90 6.16
C ASN A 565 -7.45 31.83 4.93
N SER A 566 -7.25 31.29 3.73
CA SER A 566 -7.29 32.08 2.49
C SER A 566 -8.69 32.57 2.10
N VAL A 567 -9.76 32.05 2.72
CA VAL A 567 -11.15 32.44 2.40
C VAL A 567 -11.62 33.62 3.24
N ARG A 568 -11.40 33.54 4.56
CA ARG A 568 -11.88 34.48 5.56
C ARG A 568 -10.78 35.37 6.14
N LYS A 569 -9.52 35.16 5.73
CA LYS A 569 -8.34 35.87 6.22
C LYS A 569 -8.27 35.78 7.75
N TRP A 570 -8.09 36.88 8.44
CA TRP A 570 -7.98 36.94 9.90
C TRP A 570 -9.35 36.94 10.58
N GLN A 571 -9.53 36.06 11.56
CA GLN A 571 -10.71 36.02 12.41
C GLN A 571 -10.28 35.92 13.88
N GLU A 572 -10.64 36.89 14.69
CA GLU A 572 -10.42 36.82 16.14
C GLU A 572 -11.33 35.75 16.75
N VAL A 573 -10.81 35.01 17.73
CA VAL A 573 -11.55 33.92 18.36
C VAL A 573 -11.48 33.98 19.88
N SER A 574 -12.52 33.46 20.53
CA SER A 574 -12.62 33.32 21.97
C SER A 574 -12.74 31.84 22.35
N LEU A 575 -11.86 31.38 23.24
CA LEU A 575 -12.01 30.06 23.87
C LEU A 575 -13.20 30.05 24.81
N ALA A 576 -14.00 28.99 24.77
CA ALA A 576 -15.09 28.75 25.71
C ALA A 576 -14.58 28.73 27.17
N ALA A 577 -15.42 29.18 28.10
CA ALA A 577 -15.03 29.35 29.51
C ALA A 577 -14.52 28.04 30.16
N GLU A 578 -15.14 26.91 29.84
CA GLU A 578 -14.75 25.56 30.29
C GLU A 578 -13.34 25.14 29.85
N ASP A 579 -12.87 25.69 28.72
CA ASP A 579 -11.55 25.41 28.16
C ASP A 579 -10.49 26.42 28.61
N ARG A 580 -10.86 27.49 29.33
CA ARG A 580 -9.93 28.49 29.90
C ARG A 580 -9.44 28.12 31.30
N SER A 581 -10.17 27.28 32.03
CA SER A 581 -9.83 26.81 33.40
C SER A 581 -8.70 25.80 33.43
#